data_AF-K1QA71-F1
#
_entry.id   AF-K1QA71-F1
#
_cell.length_a   1.000
_cell.length_b   1.000
_cell.length_c   1.000
_cell.angle_alpha   90.00
_cell.angle_beta   90.00
_cell.angle_gamma   90.00
#
_symmetry.space_group_name_H-M   'P 1'
#
loop_
_entity.id
_entity.type
_entity.pdbx_description
1 polymer ?
#
loop_
_entity_poly.entity_id
_entity_poly.type
_entity_poly.pdbx_seq_one_letter_code
_entity_poly.pdbx_strand_id
1 'polypeptide(L)'
;MAAMLIWEKRLIFGSTAATLLAFLFQIIAVGTTSWIHIQFRSAFVRNASGMDVYITGYSGGLWRSCEEGYTVDSSGKKDDYEGCKSHKFFPEEHELKKDKTTDIQIVDYVRTGSAFAIISLLIMMLGHIFAFYTLRRPRYIVKRLTSLMHFMTAACVLVENEVFIRKISYTQDNLPDRIPAGAETSHGYSFVMSWISFVAYVIAGAVFLFTSHKRKADMADEFDECVEEDDPVVIRR
;
A
#
# COMPACT_ATOMS: atom_id res chain seq x y z
N MET A 1 18.03 -3.44 -36.27
CA MET A 1 16.81 -2.91 -35.60
C MET A 1 16.02 -3.98 -34.84
N ALA A 2 15.91 -5.23 -35.32
CA ALA A 2 15.19 -6.31 -34.62
C ALA A 2 15.65 -6.60 -33.17
N ALA A 3 16.96 -6.56 -32.88
CA ALA A 3 17.47 -6.79 -31.52
C ALA A 3 17.01 -5.73 -30.50
N MET A 4 16.89 -4.47 -30.93
CA MET A 4 16.41 -3.36 -30.10
C MET A 4 14.92 -3.52 -29.75
N LEU A 5 14.11 -3.95 -30.73
CA LEU A 5 12.68 -4.24 -30.56
C LEU A 5 12.42 -5.42 -29.62
N ILE A 6 13.21 -6.49 -29.76
CA ILE A 6 13.12 -7.66 -28.87
C ILE A 6 13.49 -7.26 -27.43
N TRP A 7 14.51 -6.41 -27.26
CA TRP A 7 14.91 -5.92 -25.94
C TRP A 7 13.84 -5.04 -25.29
N GLU A 8 13.22 -4.13 -26.05
CA GLU A 8 12.11 -3.31 -25.58
C GLU A 8 10.91 -4.16 -25.13
N LYS A 9 10.51 -5.15 -25.93
CA LYS A 9 9.41 -6.07 -25.58
C LYS A 9 9.72 -6.86 -24.31
N ARG A 10 10.97 -7.30 -24.12
CA ARG A 10 11.41 -7.99 -22.89
C ARG A 10 11.38 -7.07 -21.66
N LEU A 11 11.78 -5.82 -21.81
CA LEU A 11 11.71 -4.83 -20.73
C LEU A 11 10.27 -4.54 -20.32
N ILE A 12 9.37 -4.30 -21.28
CA ILE A 12 7.96 -4.05 -21.00
C ILE A 12 7.32 -5.27 -20.34
N PHE A 13 7.59 -6.48 -20.83
CA PHE A 13 7.09 -7.71 -20.24
C PHE A 13 7.61 -7.91 -18.80
N GLY A 14 8.92 -7.73 -18.58
CA GLY A 14 9.54 -7.82 -17.26
C GLY A 14 8.99 -6.78 -16.29
N SER A 15 8.77 -5.55 -16.76
CA SER A 15 8.15 -4.48 -15.99
C SER A 15 6.72 -4.83 -15.58
N THR A 16 5.90 -5.33 -16.50
CA THR A 16 4.52 -5.75 -16.20
C THR A 16 4.47 -6.91 -15.20
N ALA A 17 5.39 -7.88 -15.32
CA ALA A 17 5.50 -8.96 -14.34
C ALA A 17 5.89 -8.43 -12.95
N ALA A 18 6.82 -7.48 -12.88
CA ALA A 18 7.23 -6.84 -11.65
C ALA A 18 6.09 -6.04 -10.99
N THR A 19 5.30 -5.28 -11.78
CA THR A 19 4.15 -4.55 -11.22
C THR A 19 3.03 -5.47 -10.75
N LEU A 20 2.84 -6.64 -11.39
CA LEU A 20 1.88 -7.65 -10.91
C LEU A 20 2.29 -8.22 -9.56
N LEU A 21 3.59 -8.51 -9.37
CA LEU A 21 4.10 -8.95 -8.08
C LEU A 21 3.96 -7.84 -7.02
N ALA A 22 4.30 -6.60 -7.37
CA ALA A 22 4.11 -5.44 -6.50
C ALA A 22 2.62 -5.21 -6.14
N PHE A 23 1.70 -5.46 -7.06
CA PHE A 23 0.27 -5.39 -6.78
C PHE A 23 -0.16 -6.42 -5.73
N LEU A 24 0.33 -7.66 -5.84
CA LEU A 24 0.07 -8.69 -4.83
C LEU A 24 0.66 -8.31 -3.47
N PHE A 25 1.88 -7.77 -3.45
CA PHE A 25 2.50 -7.26 -2.22
C PHE A 25 1.70 -6.11 -1.61
N GLN A 26 1.17 -5.19 -2.41
CA GLN A 26 0.33 -4.11 -1.89
C GLN A 26 -1.00 -4.64 -1.33
N ILE A 27 -1.65 -5.59 -2.01
CA ILE A 27 -2.89 -6.21 -1.50
C ILE A 27 -2.63 -6.88 -0.16
N ILE A 28 -1.54 -7.64 -0.05
CA ILE A 28 -1.14 -8.28 1.20
C ILE A 28 -0.89 -7.21 2.23
N ALA A 29 0.00 -6.25 1.98
CA ALA A 29 0.36 -5.19 2.91
C ALA A 29 -0.89 -4.48 3.47
N VAL A 30 -1.80 -4.02 2.61
CA VAL A 30 -3.05 -3.36 3.01
C VAL A 30 -3.95 -4.29 3.82
N GLY A 31 -3.97 -5.60 3.54
CA GLY A 31 -4.82 -6.58 4.23
C GLY A 31 -4.30 -7.05 5.61
N THR A 32 -3.01 -6.88 5.92
CA THR A 32 -2.41 -7.35 7.18
C THR A 32 -2.36 -6.28 8.27
N THR A 33 -2.22 -6.75 9.51
CA THR A 33 -2.05 -5.97 10.74
C THR A 33 -0.60 -5.74 11.17
N SER A 34 0.36 -6.13 10.33
CA SER A 34 1.79 -6.13 10.65
C SER A 34 2.50 -4.97 9.98
N TRP A 35 1.97 -3.75 10.14
CA TRP A 35 2.66 -2.53 9.70
C TRP A 35 3.59 -1.99 10.78
N ILE A 36 3.16 -2.09 12.04
CA ILE A 36 3.95 -1.71 13.21
C ILE A 36 3.69 -2.70 14.34
N HIS A 37 4.76 -3.00 15.08
CA HIS A 37 4.72 -3.73 16.34
C HIS A 37 5.26 -2.80 17.44
N ILE A 38 4.50 -2.64 18.51
CA ILE A 38 4.84 -1.80 19.64
C ILE A 38 4.86 -2.71 20.86
N GLN A 39 5.99 -2.78 21.54
CA GLN A 39 6.15 -3.58 22.76
C GLN A 39 6.38 -2.63 23.93
N PHE A 40 5.70 -2.87 25.05
CA PHE A 40 5.85 -2.06 26.25
C PHE A 40 5.77 -2.92 27.51
N ARG A 41 6.24 -2.35 28.63
CA ARG A 41 6.18 -3.02 29.92
C ARG A 41 4.71 -3.17 30.32
N SER A 42 4.32 -4.40 30.66
CA SER A 42 2.93 -4.84 30.87
C SER A 42 2.02 -3.77 31.49
N ALA A 43 0.98 -3.36 30.75
CA ALA A 43 -0.08 -2.49 31.25
C ALA A 43 -1.24 -3.34 31.77
N PHE A 44 -1.71 -3.04 32.98
CA PHE A 44 -2.83 -3.75 33.60
C PHE A 44 -4.16 -3.15 33.12
N VAL A 45 -5.01 -3.98 32.51
CA VAL A 45 -6.37 -3.61 32.14
C VAL A 45 -7.34 -4.61 32.77
N ARG A 46 -8.23 -4.09 33.61
CA ARG A 46 -9.29 -4.90 34.22
C ARG A 46 -10.44 -5.04 33.24
N ASN A 47 -10.70 -6.26 32.77
CA ASN A 47 -11.81 -6.51 31.85
C ASN A 47 -13.16 -6.41 32.60
N ALA A 48 -14.22 -6.05 31.89
CA ALA A 48 -15.60 -6.03 32.41
C ALA A 48 -16.08 -7.43 32.88
N SER A 49 -15.44 -8.50 32.39
CA SER A 49 -15.63 -9.88 32.86
C SER A 49 -14.96 -10.19 34.21
N GLY A 50 -14.23 -9.24 34.80
CA GLY A 50 -13.53 -9.40 36.07
C GLY A 50 -12.19 -10.14 35.97
N MET A 51 -11.76 -10.54 34.77
CA MET A 51 -10.43 -11.13 34.54
C MET A 51 -9.36 -10.03 34.36
N ASP A 52 -8.22 -10.26 35.00
CA ASP A 52 -7.05 -9.39 34.93
C ASP A 52 -6.26 -9.68 33.65
N VAL A 53 -6.23 -8.70 32.74
CA VAL A 53 -5.50 -8.78 31.47
C VAL A 53 -4.27 -7.89 31.54
N TYR A 54 -3.10 -8.45 31.21
CA TYR A 54 -1.85 -7.72 31.11
C TYR A 54 -1.50 -7.54 29.64
N ILE A 55 -1.60 -6.32 29.14
CA ILE A 55 -1.26 -5.99 27.75
C ILE A 55 0.24 -5.74 27.68
N THR A 56 0.94 -6.46 26.81
CA THR A 56 2.40 -6.37 26.62
C THR A 56 2.81 -5.76 25.30
N GLY A 57 1.87 -5.68 24.34
CA GLY A 57 2.18 -5.11 23.04
C GLY A 57 0.94 -4.81 22.20
N TYR A 58 1.23 -4.24 21.05
CA TYR A 58 0.24 -3.79 20.08
C TYR A 58 0.77 -3.97 18.66
N SER A 59 -0.03 -4.61 17.82
CA SER A 59 0.22 -4.79 16.41
C SER A 59 -0.79 -4.00 15.59
N GLY A 60 -0.31 -3.00 14.85
CA GLY A 60 -1.15 -2.04 14.12
C GLY A 60 -1.13 -2.28 12.62
N GLY A 61 -2.33 -2.37 12.02
CA GLY A 61 -2.54 -2.31 10.57
C GLY A 61 -3.30 -1.07 10.12
N LEU A 62 -3.75 -1.11 8.87
CA LEU A 62 -4.55 -0.04 8.27
C LEU A 62 -6.04 -0.10 8.68
N TRP A 63 -6.61 -1.31 8.75
CA TRP A 63 -8.05 -1.52 9.02
C TRP A 63 -8.38 -1.84 10.47
N ARG A 64 -7.46 -2.53 11.14
CA ARG A 64 -7.64 -3.06 12.48
C ARG A 64 -6.32 -3.02 13.22
N SER A 65 -6.42 -3.10 14.53
CA SER A 65 -5.29 -3.19 15.41
C SER A 65 -5.53 -4.28 16.44
N CYS A 66 -4.47 -4.97 16.82
CA CYS A 66 -4.52 -6.09 17.73
C CYS A 66 -3.68 -5.77 18.97
N GLU A 67 -4.29 -5.97 20.13
CA GLU A 67 -3.64 -5.89 21.43
C GLU A 67 -3.12 -7.29 21.78
N GLU A 68 -1.87 -7.38 22.22
CA GLU A 68 -1.21 -8.62 22.62
C GLU A 68 -0.91 -8.55 24.12
N GLY A 69 -1.17 -9.65 24.82
CA GLY A 69 -1.02 -9.72 26.26
C GLY A 69 -1.12 -11.12 26.82
N TYR A 70 -1.31 -11.22 28.12
CA TYR A 70 -1.59 -12.47 28.80
C TYR A 70 -2.60 -12.27 29.93
N THR A 71 -3.40 -13.30 30.20
CA THR A 71 -4.23 -13.40 31.40
C THR A 71 -3.56 -14.32 32.41
N VAL A 72 -3.80 -14.06 33.70
CA VAL A 72 -3.31 -14.92 34.78
C VAL A 72 -4.51 -15.64 35.41
N ASP A 73 -4.51 -16.97 35.34
CA ASP A 73 -5.53 -17.78 35.99
C ASP A 73 -5.27 -17.90 37.51
N SER A 74 -6.28 -18.33 38.26
CA SER A 74 -6.24 -18.68 39.69
C SER A 74 -5.07 -19.60 40.09
N SER A 75 -4.58 -20.40 39.15
CA SER A 75 -3.41 -21.28 39.29
C SER A 75 -2.06 -20.58 39.11
N GLY A 76 -2.05 -19.29 38.76
CA GLY A 76 -0.85 -18.51 38.44
C GLY A 76 -0.29 -18.78 37.04
N LYS A 77 -0.97 -19.60 36.22
CA LYS A 77 -0.59 -19.86 34.82
C LYS A 77 -0.90 -18.63 33.95
N LYS A 78 0.03 -18.30 33.05
CA LYS A 78 -0.15 -17.29 32.02
C LYS A 78 -0.72 -17.94 30.76
N ASP A 79 -1.85 -17.43 30.30
CA ASP A 79 -2.43 -17.80 29.01
C ASP A 79 -2.38 -16.57 28.08
N ASP A 80 -1.95 -16.77 26.84
CA ASP A 80 -1.80 -15.69 25.88
C ASP A 80 -3.16 -15.10 25.48
N TYR A 81 -3.20 -13.79 25.36
CA TYR A 81 -4.37 -13.02 24.98
C TYR A 81 -4.07 -12.20 23.73
N GLU A 82 -4.90 -12.37 22.70
CA GLU A 82 -4.87 -11.54 21.50
C GLU A 82 -6.27 -10.97 21.26
N GLY A 83 -6.38 -9.63 21.26
CA GLY A 83 -7.64 -8.91 21.07
C GLY A 83 -7.56 -7.96 19.89
N CYS A 84 -8.19 -8.31 18.77
CA CYS A 84 -8.23 -7.44 17.58
C CYS A 84 -9.50 -6.57 17.55
N LYS A 85 -9.32 -5.27 17.36
CA LYS A 85 -10.39 -4.28 17.19
C LYS A 85 -10.25 -3.55 15.86
N SER A 86 -11.33 -3.50 15.09
CA SER A 86 -11.38 -2.72 13.85
C SER A 86 -11.43 -1.22 14.15
N HIS A 87 -10.78 -0.42 13.30
CA HIS A 87 -10.83 1.04 13.43
C HIS A 87 -12.23 1.55 13.10
N LYS A 88 -12.82 2.33 14.03
CA LYS A 88 -14.05 3.07 13.77
C LYS A 88 -13.71 4.31 12.95
N PHE A 89 -14.09 4.32 11.68
CA PHE A 89 -13.88 5.49 10.81
C PHE A 89 -14.82 6.66 11.16
N PHE A 90 -15.96 6.41 11.80
CA PHE A 90 -16.94 7.45 12.14
C PHE A 90 -17.39 7.29 13.60
N PRO A 91 -16.52 7.61 14.58
CA PRO A 91 -16.91 7.59 15.99
C PRO A 91 -17.84 8.78 16.31
N GLU A 92 -18.76 8.58 17.25
CA GLU A 92 -19.56 9.69 17.79
C GLU A 92 -18.74 10.54 18.77
N GLU A 93 -19.03 11.84 18.88
CA GLU A 93 -18.25 12.76 19.75
C GLU A 93 -18.20 12.33 21.21
N HIS A 94 -19.27 11.70 21.70
CA HIS A 94 -19.35 11.24 23.08
C HIS A 94 -18.42 10.04 23.35
N GLU A 95 -18.18 9.19 22.33
CA GLU A 95 -17.20 8.09 22.42
C GLU A 95 -15.77 8.65 22.43
N LEU A 96 -15.51 9.66 21.60
CA LEU A 96 -14.19 10.30 21.50
C LEU A 96 -13.79 11.03 22.80
N LYS A 97 -14.73 11.70 23.47
CA LYS A 97 -14.48 12.35 24.77
C LYS A 97 -14.25 11.36 25.91
N LYS A 98 -14.77 10.14 25.78
CA LYS A 98 -14.65 9.08 26.79
C LYS A 98 -13.33 8.30 26.65
N ASP A 99 -12.84 8.14 25.43
CA ASP A 99 -11.61 7.41 25.15
C ASP A 99 -10.40 8.35 24.97
N LYS A 100 -9.59 8.48 26.02
CA LYS A 100 -8.33 9.26 25.97
C LYS A 100 -7.26 8.65 25.06
N THR A 101 -7.45 7.44 24.55
CA THR A 101 -6.49 6.78 23.66
C THR A 101 -6.73 7.08 22.17
N THR A 102 -7.84 7.75 21.84
CA THR A 102 -8.23 8.03 20.46
C THR A 102 -8.62 9.50 20.27
N ASP A 103 -7.78 10.23 19.52
CA ASP A 103 -8.05 11.61 19.11
C ASP A 103 -8.62 11.71 17.69
N ILE A 104 -9.30 12.84 17.41
CA ILE A 104 -9.84 13.14 16.07
C ILE A 104 -8.76 13.12 14.99
N GLN A 105 -7.55 13.58 15.31
CA GLN A 105 -6.44 13.62 14.35
C GLN A 105 -5.98 12.21 13.95
N ILE A 106 -5.97 11.24 14.88
CA ILE A 106 -5.68 9.83 14.55
C ILE A 106 -6.76 9.27 13.64
N VAL A 107 -8.03 9.56 13.92
CA VAL A 107 -9.15 9.10 13.10
C VAL A 107 -9.00 9.64 11.67
N ASP A 108 -8.60 10.90 11.52
CA ASP A 108 -8.36 11.50 10.21
C ASP A 108 -7.16 10.86 9.50
N TYR A 109 -6.04 10.58 10.18
CA TYR A 109 -4.94 9.83 9.57
C TYR A 109 -5.37 8.44 9.10
N VAL A 110 -6.19 7.73 9.89
CA VAL A 110 -6.70 6.40 9.54
C VAL A 110 -7.64 6.48 8.33
N ARG A 111 -8.52 7.48 8.26
CA ARG A 111 -9.39 7.73 7.09
C ARG A 111 -8.60 8.06 5.83
N THR A 112 -7.63 8.96 5.94
CA THR A 112 -6.80 9.36 4.81
C THR A 112 -5.96 8.19 4.32
N GLY A 113 -5.31 7.45 5.23
CA GLY A 113 -4.51 6.28 4.87
C GLY A 113 -5.34 5.20 4.16
N SER A 114 -6.53 4.87 4.69
CA SER A 114 -7.41 3.88 4.08
C SER A 114 -7.97 4.33 2.72
N ALA A 115 -8.31 5.62 2.56
CA ALA A 115 -8.75 6.17 1.29
C ALA A 115 -7.67 6.08 0.21
N PHE A 116 -6.43 6.48 0.53
CA PHE A 116 -5.31 6.39 -0.41
C PHE A 116 -4.95 4.95 -0.77
N ALA A 117 -5.06 4.01 0.17
CA ALA A 117 -4.87 2.58 -0.10
C ALA A 117 -5.92 2.03 -1.07
N ILE A 118 -7.21 2.40 -0.91
CA ILE A 118 -8.26 1.98 -1.85
C ILE A 118 -8.03 2.60 -3.23
N ILE A 119 -7.77 3.90 -3.28
CA ILE A 119 -7.53 4.63 -4.54
C ILE A 119 -6.30 4.04 -5.25
N SER A 120 -5.22 3.76 -4.53
CA SER A 120 -4.01 3.17 -5.11
C SER A 120 -4.30 1.82 -5.73
N LEU A 121 -5.04 0.93 -5.05
CA LEU A 121 -5.43 -0.39 -5.58
C LEU A 121 -6.30 -0.29 -6.84
N LEU A 122 -7.23 0.67 -6.93
CA LEU A 122 -8.04 0.90 -8.12
C LEU A 122 -7.20 1.39 -9.30
N ILE A 123 -6.30 2.36 -9.06
CA ILE A 123 -5.40 2.87 -10.10
C ILE A 123 -4.41 1.77 -10.54
N MET A 124 -3.91 0.96 -9.60
CA MET A 124 -3.08 -0.22 -9.91
C MET A 124 -3.80 -1.17 -10.85
N MET A 125 -5.06 -1.52 -10.57
CA MET A 125 -5.87 -2.39 -11.42
C MET A 125 -6.01 -1.81 -12.84
N LEU A 126 -6.36 -0.52 -12.96
CA LEU A 126 -6.47 0.16 -14.26
C LEU A 126 -5.14 0.19 -15.01
N GLY A 127 -4.03 0.47 -14.31
CA GLY A 127 -2.68 0.46 -14.87
C GLY A 127 -2.30 -0.91 -15.45
N HIS A 128 -2.67 -2.00 -14.80
CA HIS A 128 -2.44 -3.35 -15.33
C HIS A 128 -3.25 -3.64 -16.58
N ILE A 129 -4.51 -3.21 -16.65
CA ILE A 129 -5.33 -3.38 -17.85
C ILE A 129 -4.64 -2.71 -19.05
N PHE A 130 -4.13 -1.49 -18.88
CA PHE A 130 -3.40 -0.79 -19.94
C PHE A 130 -2.03 -1.40 -20.25
N ALA A 131 -1.31 -1.91 -19.23
CA ALA A 131 -0.04 -2.62 -19.43
C ALA A 131 -0.23 -3.91 -20.25
N PHE A 132 -1.25 -4.72 -19.95
CA PHE A 132 -1.59 -5.91 -20.74
C PHE A 132 -2.06 -5.56 -22.14
N TYR A 133 -2.84 -4.48 -22.28
CA TYR A 133 -3.24 -4.00 -23.60
C TYR A 133 -2.02 -3.62 -24.45
N THR A 134 -1.04 -2.94 -23.85
CA THR A 134 0.21 -2.53 -24.50
C THR A 134 1.03 -3.73 -25.00
N LEU A 135 0.99 -4.88 -24.30
CA LEU A 135 1.65 -6.10 -24.75
C LEU A 135 1.04 -6.69 -26.03
N ARG A 136 -0.27 -6.49 -26.25
CA ARG A 136 -0.96 -6.95 -27.48
C ARG A 136 -0.88 -5.94 -28.61
N ARG A 137 -0.99 -4.65 -28.30
CA ARG A 137 -0.96 -3.54 -29.27
C ARG A 137 0.00 -2.46 -28.78
N PRO A 138 1.26 -2.44 -29.23
CA PRO A 138 2.33 -1.57 -28.70
C PRO A 138 2.21 -0.09 -29.11
N ARG A 139 1.01 0.47 -29.17
CA ARG A 139 0.77 1.89 -29.49
C ARG A 139 1.43 2.81 -28.48
N TYR A 140 2.15 3.84 -28.96
CA TYR A 140 2.89 4.76 -28.09
C TYR A 140 1.99 5.53 -27.12
N ILE A 141 0.75 5.85 -27.51
CA ILE A 141 -0.19 6.58 -26.66
C ILE A 141 -0.59 5.78 -25.42
N VAL A 142 -0.76 4.45 -25.56
CA VAL A 142 -1.13 3.58 -24.44
C VAL A 142 0.06 3.33 -23.52
N LYS A 143 1.28 3.26 -24.07
CA LYS A 143 2.52 3.21 -23.25
C LYS A 143 2.63 4.44 -22.33
N ARG A 144 2.34 5.64 -22.84
CA ARG A 144 2.36 6.88 -22.04
C ARG A 144 1.26 6.92 -21.00
N LEU A 145 0.05 6.49 -21.35
CA LEU A 145 -1.05 6.41 -20.40
C LEU A 145 -0.73 5.41 -19.28
N THR A 146 -0.17 4.26 -19.61
CA THR A 146 0.25 3.23 -18.65
C THR A 146 1.34 3.76 -17.71
N SER A 147 2.35 4.45 -18.26
CA SER A 147 3.39 5.13 -17.48
C SER A 147 2.78 6.13 -16.48
N LEU A 148 1.86 6.98 -16.93
CA LEU A 148 1.17 7.94 -16.06
C LEU A 148 0.40 7.22 -14.93
N MET A 149 -0.32 6.14 -15.24
CA MET A 149 -1.05 5.37 -14.23
C MET A 149 -0.09 4.75 -13.20
N HIS A 150 1.06 4.22 -13.62
CA HIS A 150 2.07 3.69 -12.70
C HIS A 150 2.70 4.77 -11.80
N PHE A 151 2.97 5.97 -12.34
CA PHE A 151 3.44 7.09 -11.52
C PHE A 151 2.38 7.60 -10.55
N MET A 152 1.11 7.66 -10.97
CA MET A 152 -0.01 8.02 -10.09
C MET A 152 -0.16 7.00 -8.96
N THR A 153 -0.08 5.70 -9.28
CA THR A 153 -0.02 4.64 -8.27
C THR A 153 1.12 4.87 -7.28
N ALA A 154 2.35 5.11 -7.77
CA ALA A 154 3.50 5.33 -6.90
C ALA A 154 3.30 6.54 -5.98
N ALA A 155 2.72 7.64 -6.49
CA ALA A 155 2.38 8.80 -5.68
C ALA A 155 1.36 8.47 -4.58
N CYS A 156 0.31 7.71 -4.89
CA CYS A 156 -0.68 7.30 -3.89
C CYS A 156 -0.07 6.41 -2.78
N VAL A 157 0.78 5.44 -3.15
CA VAL A 157 1.47 4.57 -2.18
C VAL A 157 2.46 5.37 -1.32
N LEU A 158 3.15 6.36 -1.91
CA LEU A 158 4.02 7.26 -1.15
C LEU A 158 3.23 8.05 -0.10
N VAL A 159 2.08 8.60 -0.47
CA VAL A 159 1.19 9.31 0.46
C VAL A 159 0.67 8.38 1.55
N GLU A 160 0.27 7.16 1.20
CA GLU A 160 -0.15 6.14 2.17
C GLU A 160 0.94 5.87 3.22
N ASN A 161 2.19 5.67 2.78
CA ASN A 161 3.33 5.44 3.67
C ASN A 161 3.63 6.67 4.55
N GLU A 162 3.60 7.88 3.99
CA GLU A 162 3.83 9.12 4.75
C GLU A 162 2.75 9.34 5.81
N VAL A 163 1.47 9.15 5.46
CA VAL A 163 0.35 9.24 6.39
C VAL A 163 0.51 8.23 7.54
N PHE A 164 0.98 7.02 7.24
CA PHE A 164 1.25 6.01 8.25
C PHE A 164 2.38 6.43 9.21
N ILE A 165 3.49 6.95 8.70
CA ILE A 165 4.60 7.46 9.52
C ILE A 165 4.13 8.61 10.41
N ARG A 166 3.35 9.55 9.84
CA ARG A 166 2.80 10.70 10.58
C ARG A 166 1.85 10.28 11.69
N LYS A 167 1.00 9.27 11.44
CA LYS A 167 0.12 8.68 12.46
C LYS A 167 0.93 8.19 13.66
N ILE A 168 2.03 7.46 13.42
CA ILE A 168 2.85 6.89 14.51
C ILE A 168 3.54 7.98 15.31
N SER A 169 4.22 8.92 14.63
CA SER A 169 4.89 10.05 15.29
C SER A 169 3.89 10.86 16.12
N TYR A 170 2.72 11.18 15.55
CA TYR A 170 1.68 11.90 16.27
C TYR A 170 1.20 11.14 17.51
N THR A 171 1.02 9.82 17.40
CA THR A 171 0.57 8.99 18.52
C THR A 171 1.61 8.95 19.65
N GLN A 172 2.89 8.85 19.32
CA GLN A 172 3.98 8.89 20.30
C GLN A 172 4.05 10.24 21.03
N ASP A 173 3.85 11.34 20.31
CA ASP A 173 4.02 12.68 20.87
C ASP A 173 2.79 13.16 21.67
N ASN A 174 1.58 12.75 21.30
CA ASN A 174 0.33 13.31 21.83
C ASN A 174 -0.51 12.33 22.65
N LEU A 175 -0.26 11.02 22.55
CA LEU A 175 -1.10 9.99 23.19
C LEU A 175 -0.27 8.99 24.02
N PRO A 176 0.32 9.47 25.14
CA PRO A 176 1.13 8.62 26.03
C PRO A 176 0.30 7.50 26.70
N ASP A 177 -1.02 7.67 26.81
CA ASP A 177 -1.94 6.64 27.32
C ASP A 177 -2.06 5.44 26.36
N ARG A 178 -1.74 5.64 25.07
CA ARG A 178 -1.78 4.59 24.04
C ARG A 178 -0.41 3.96 23.80
N ILE A 179 0.65 4.78 23.78
CA ILE A 179 2.03 4.33 23.64
C ILE A 179 2.81 4.89 24.83
N PRO A 180 3.04 4.10 25.89
CA PRO A 180 3.71 4.59 27.08
C PRO A 180 5.18 4.95 26.81
N ALA A 181 5.71 5.89 27.59
CA ALA A 181 7.11 6.28 27.52
C ALA A 181 8.03 5.09 27.80
N GLY A 182 8.91 4.76 26.84
CA GLY A 182 9.78 3.57 26.88
C GLY A 182 9.26 2.35 26.12
N ALA A 183 8.19 2.50 25.33
CA ALA A 183 7.77 1.48 24.38
C ALA A 183 8.77 1.33 23.23
N GLU A 184 9.12 0.10 22.88
CA GLU A 184 9.93 -0.21 21.70
C GLU A 184 9.01 -0.34 20.47
N THR A 185 9.21 0.52 19.48
CA THR A 185 8.47 0.49 18.22
C THR A 185 9.32 -0.12 17.11
N SER A 186 8.82 -1.18 16.48
CA SER A 186 9.44 -1.81 15.33
C SER A 186 8.48 -1.84 14.13
N HIS A 187 9.04 -1.66 12.93
CA HIS A 187 8.26 -1.74 11.69
C HIS A 187 8.02 -3.20 11.32
N GLY A 188 6.78 -3.52 10.94
CA GLY A 188 6.41 -4.85 10.48
C GLY A 188 6.67 -5.05 8.99
N TYR A 189 6.49 -6.28 8.52
CA TYR A 189 6.79 -6.66 7.13
C TYR A 189 5.89 -5.97 6.10
N SER A 190 4.65 -5.62 6.45
CA SER A 190 3.71 -4.96 5.53
C SER A 190 4.21 -3.58 5.10
N PHE A 191 4.87 -2.87 6.01
CA PHE A 191 5.47 -1.57 5.71
C PHE A 191 6.59 -1.70 4.68
N VAL A 192 7.44 -2.72 4.82
CA VAL A 192 8.53 -3.00 3.86
C VAL A 192 7.97 -3.40 2.50
N MET A 193 6.93 -4.25 2.46
CA MET A 193 6.26 -4.65 1.22
C MET A 193 5.68 -3.43 0.48
N SER A 194 5.07 -2.47 1.19
CA SER A 194 4.56 -1.23 0.60
C SER A 194 5.66 -0.38 -0.06
N TRP A 195 6.84 -0.26 0.58
CA TRP A 195 7.99 0.44 -0.02
C TRP A 195 8.56 -0.27 -1.24
N ILE A 196 8.61 -1.60 -1.23
CA ILE A 196 9.01 -2.38 -2.41
C ILE A 196 8.03 -2.13 -3.57
N SER A 197 6.72 -2.12 -3.29
CA SER A 197 5.70 -1.79 -4.28
C SER A 197 5.92 -0.39 -4.86
N PHE A 198 6.14 0.61 -4.01
CA PHE A 198 6.43 1.99 -4.45
C PHE A 198 7.60 2.03 -5.45
N VAL A 199 8.75 1.44 -5.10
CA VAL A 199 9.94 1.44 -5.96
C VAL A 199 9.67 0.71 -7.27
N ALA A 200 8.98 -0.43 -7.23
CA ALA A 200 8.61 -1.19 -8.43
C ALA A 200 7.75 -0.37 -9.39
N TYR A 201 6.75 0.37 -8.89
CA TYR A 201 5.91 1.22 -9.73
C TYR A 201 6.64 2.45 -10.29
N VAL A 202 7.57 3.05 -9.55
CA VAL A 202 8.42 4.13 -10.08
C VAL A 202 9.30 3.64 -11.23
N ILE A 203 9.97 2.50 -11.04
CA ILE A 203 10.82 1.91 -12.08
C ILE A 203 9.99 1.53 -13.29
N ALA A 204 8.82 0.89 -13.10
CA ALA A 204 7.92 0.53 -14.17
C ALA A 204 7.41 1.76 -14.93
N GLY A 205 6.97 2.80 -14.21
CA GLY A 205 6.57 4.07 -14.80
C GLY A 205 7.65 4.66 -15.70
N ALA A 206 8.92 4.64 -15.25
CA ALA A 206 10.06 5.10 -16.02
C ALA A 206 10.33 4.21 -17.26
N VAL A 207 10.28 2.89 -17.13
CA VAL A 207 10.44 1.95 -18.26
C VAL A 207 9.39 2.19 -19.33
N PHE A 208 8.11 2.29 -18.98
CA PHE A 208 7.05 2.60 -19.93
C PHE A 208 7.19 3.99 -20.55
N LEU A 209 7.72 4.98 -19.81
CA LEU A 209 7.97 6.31 -20.33
C LEU A 209 9.09 6.32 -21.39
N PHE A 210 10.25 5.75 -21.06
CA PHE A 210 11.41 5.74 -21.96
C PHE A 210 11.17 4.88 -23.21
N THR A 211 10.37 3.82 -23.10
CA THR A 211 9.97 2.98 -24.25
C THR A 211 8.82 3.56 -25.07
N SER A 212 8.27 4.73 -24.70
CA SER A 212 7.13 5.38 -25.40
C SER A 212 7.55 6.38 -26.50
N HIS A 213 8.79 6.32 -26.97
CA HIS A 213 9.25 7.21 -28.03
C HIS A 213 8.45 7.01 -29.31
N LYS A 214 7.96 8.12 -29.87
CA LYS A 214 7.25 8.13 -31.16
C LYS A 214 8.26 7.80 -32.26
N ARG A 215 8.14 6.62 -32.88
CA ARG A 215 8.93 6.28 -34.08
C ARG A 215 8.25 6.94 -35.28
N LYS A 216 9.01 7.67 -36.11
CA LYS A 216 8.50 8.21 -37.37
C LYS A 216 8.52 7.09 -38.41
N ALA A 217 7.46 6.99 -39.22
CA ALA A 217 7.30 5.96 -40.25
C ALA A 217 8.40 5.96 -41.33
N ASP A 218 9.16 7.05 -41.45
CA ASP A 218 10.26 7.23 -42.42
C ASP A 218 11.52 6.38 -42.11
N MET A 219 11.49 5.57 -41.05
CA MET A 219 12.56 4.67 -40.60
C MET A 219 12.10 3.19 -40.53
N ALA A 220 10.95 2.88 -41.12
CA ALA A 220 10.36 1.55 -41.12
C ALA A 220 10.77 0.79 -42.37
N ASP A 221 11.50 -0.32 -42.22
CA ASP A 221 11.54 -1.33 -43.28
C ASP A 221 10.10 -1.84 -43.51
N GLU A 222 9.79 -2.22 -44.75
CA GLU A 222 8.48 -2.68 -45.28
C GLU A 222 7.84 -3.87 -44.49
N PHE A 223 8.53 -4.37 -43.46
CA PHE A 223 8.13 -5.46 -42.56
C PHE A 223 7.84 -5.02 -41.11
N ASP A 224 7.94 -3.72 -40.75
CA ASP A 224 7.69 -3.25 -39.37
C ASP A 224 6.18 -3.06 -39.14
N GLU A 225 5.44 -4.16 -38.93
CA GLU A 225 3.99 -4.18 -38.54
C GLU A 225 3.68 -3.24 -37.35
N CYS A 226 4.68 -2.92 -36.53
CA CYS A 226 4.55 -2.02 -35.39
C CYS A 226 4.37 -0.54 -35.79
N VAL A 227 4.76 -0.17 -37.01
CA VAL A 227 4.61 1.20 -37.55
C VAL A 227 3.24 1.38 -38.18
N GLU A 228 2.68 0.33 -38.79
CA GLU A 228 1.33 0.33 -39.36
C GLU A 228 0.22 0.47 -38.29
N GLU A 229 0.49 0.06 -37.04
CA GLU A 229 -0.47 0.21 -35.93
C GLU A 229 -0.63 1.63 -35.35
N ASP A 230 0.28 2.55 -35.72
CA ASP A 230 0.31 3.95 -35.28
C ASP A 230 -0.42 4.91 -36.24
N ASP A 231 -0.94 4.42 -37.37
CA ASP A 231 -1.77 5.20 -38.28
C ASP A 231 -3.16 5.49 -37.68
N PRO A 232 -3.75 6.68 -37.98
CA PRO A 232 -5.10 6.99 -37.55
C PRO A 232 -6.06 5.95 -38.11
N VAL A 233 -6.93 5.39 -37.25
CA VAL A 233 -7.98 4.47 -37.69
C VAL A 233 -8.84 5.18 -38.72
N VAL A 234 -8.65 4.85 -39.99
CA VAL A 234 -9.47 5.37 -41.07
C VAL A 234 -10.84 4.71 -40.92
N ILE A 235 -11.79 5.43 -40.33
CA ILE A 235 -13.21 5.04 -40.35
C ILE A 235 -13.64 5.19 -41.80
N ARG A 236 -13.57 4.09 -42.58
CA ARG A 236 -14.23 4.03 -43.89
C ARG A 236 -15.71 4.23 -43.65
N ARG A 237 -16.20 5.39 -44.07
CA ARG A 237 -17.62 5.71 -44.15
C ARG A 237 -18.22 5.07 -45.40
#